data_AF-A0A842V5X1-F1
#
_entry.id   AF-A0A842V5X1-F1
#
_cell.length_a   1.000
_cell.length_b   1.000
_cell.length_c   1.000
_cell.angle_alpha   90.00
_cell.angle_beta   90.00
_cell.angle_gamma   90.00
#
_symmetry.space_group_name_H-M   'P 1'
#
loop_
_entity.id
_entity.type
_entity.pdbx_description
1 polymer ?
#
loop_
_entity_poly.entity_id
_entity_poly.type
_entity_poly.pdbx_seq_one_letter_code
_entity_poly.pdbx_strand_id
1 'polypeptide(L)'
;MKRGKLWDHTRPLRELPVEVHQFFIEEARELKREFLENRLQVVLIPAPEPMYAGHMVRAVENKNPDWYRAAYNDWSKCQGKSNCKRTRMHRALDRVCTGRDGVFGSYRFRYDSILREIMQDRLMEGYQSLELWVPPSNTVLEYFGQDLVDPCREEVFGWYDLDENFDEPDNVPF
;
A
#
# COMPACT_ATOMS: atom_id res chain seq x y z
N MET A 1 6.86 -29.34 -23.67
CA MET A 1 6.13 -28.09 -23.40
C MET A 1 7.14 -26.98 -23.14
N LYS A 2 7.16 -25.91 -23.94
CA LYS A 2 8.00 -24.74 -23.62
C LYS A 2 7.38 -24.09 -22.37
N ARG A 3 8.10 -24.05 -21.25
CA ARG A 3 7.70 -23.25 -20.09
C ARG A 3 7.59 -21.81 -20.59
N GLY A 4 6.37 -21.30 -20.72
CA GLY A 4 6.14 -19.90 -21.04
C GLY A 4 6.89 -19.04 -20.04
N LYS A 5 7.47 -17.93 -20.49
CA LYS A 5 8.15 -17.00 -19.59
C LYS A 5 7.12 -16.48 -18.60
N LEU A 6 7.27 -16.84 -17.33
CA LEU A 6 6.42 -16.37 -16.23
C LEU A 6 6.35 -14.84 -16.28
N TRP A 7 5.16 -14.30 -16.04
CA TRP A 7 4.98 -12.85 -16.00
C TRP A 7 5.71 -12.27 -14.78
N ASP A 8 6.24 -11.06 -14.92
CA ASP A 8 6.84 -10.30 -13.82
C ASP A 8 6.33 -8.85 -13.90
N HIS A 9 6.48 -8.09 -12.81
CA HIS A 9 6.02 -6.70 -12.72
C HIS A 9 6.68 -5.74 -13.73
N THR A 10 7.72 -6.18 -14.45
CA THR A 10 8.37 -5.37 -15.50
C THR A 10 7.57 -5.39 -16.81
N ARG A 11 6.64 -6.33 -16.95
CA ARG A 11 5.79 -6.52 -18.15
C ARG A 11 4.42 -5.87 -17.95
N PRO A 12 3.75 -5.43 -19.04
CA PRO A 12 2.44 -4.80 -18.95
C PRO A 12 1.36 -5.79 -18.56
N LEU A 13 0.29 -5.30 -17.94
CA LEU A 13 -0.83 -6.12 -17.45
C LEU A 13 -1.59 -6.83 -18.56
N ARG A 14 -1.64 -6.26 -19.77
CA ARG A 14 -2.29 -6.89 -20.94
C ARG A 14 -1.70 -8.25 -21.36
N GLU A 15 -0.53 -8.61 -20.83
CA GLU A 15 0.10 -9.91 -21.08
C GLU A 15 -0.33 -10.99 -20.08
N LEU A 16 -1.08 -10.62 -19.04
CA LEU A 16 -1.71 -11.55 -18.10
C LEU A 16 -2.97 -12.19 -18.71
N PRO A 17 -3.39 -13.37 -18.25
CA PRO A 17 -4.73 -13.90 -18.50
C PRO A 17 -5.81 -12.89 -18.11
N VAL A 18 -6.96 -12.91 -18.79
CA VAL A 18 -8.03 -11.92 -18.61
C VAL A 18 -8.53 -11.89 -17.17
N GLU A 19 -8.64 -13.07 -16.56
CA GLU A 19 -9.11 -13.27 -15.18
C GLU A 19 -8.14 -12.62 -14.19
N VAL A 20 -6.84 -12.89 -14.32
CA VAL A 20 -5.77 -12.33 -13.47
C VAL A 20 -5.64 -10.83 -13.69
N HIS A 21 -5.71 -10.39 -14.95
CA HIS A 21 -5.64 -8.98 -15.33
C HIS A 21 -6.71 -8.15 -14.63
N GLN A 22 -7.94 -8.66 -14.52
CA GLN A 22 -9.03 -7.95 -13.86
C GLN A 22 -8.72 -7.63 -12.39
N PHE A 23 -8.12 -8.55 -11.64
CA PHE A 23 -7.70 -8.30 -10.25
C PHE A 23 -6.70 -7.15 -10.14
N PHE A 24 -5.71 -7.10 -11.03
CA PHE A 24 -4.76 -5.99 -11.04
C PHE A 24 -5.41 -4.65 -11.40
N ILE A 25 -6.42 -4.64 -12.28
CA ILE A 25 -7.15 -3.41 -12.62
C ILE A 25 -8.00 -2.92 -11.45
N GLU A 26 -8.65 -3.84 -10.73
CA GLU A 26 -9.41 -3.54 -9.52
C GLU A 26 -8.49 -3.00 -8.42
N GLU A 27 -7.36 -3.67 -8.17
CA GLU A 27 -6.36 -3.20 -7.20
C GLU A 27 -5.79 -1.82 -7.58
N ALA A 28 -5.55 -1.57 -8.88
CA ALA A 28 -5.10 -0.25 -9.33
C ALA A 28 -6.13 0.85 -9.02
N ARG A 29 -7.43 0.54 -9.14
CA ARG A 29 -8.50 1.50 -8.80
C ARG A 29 -8.54 1.76 -7.31
N GLU A 30 -8.33 0.73 -6.50
CA GLU A 30 -8.29 0.84 -5.05
C GLU A 30 -7.09 1.66 -4.57
N LEU A 31 -5.89 1.34 -5.05
CA LEU A 31 -4.69 2.16 -4.83
C LEU A 31 -4.92 3.61 -5.25
N LYS A 32 -5.59 3.84 -6.38
CA LYS A 32 -5.90 5.20 -6.84
C LYS A 32 -6.89 5.91 -5.92
N ARG A 33 -7.91 5.22 -5.43
CA ARG A 33 -8.88 5.75 -4.46
C ARG A 33 -8.16 6.15 -3.17
N GLU A 34 -7.41 5.23 -2.56
CA GLU A 34 -6.59 5.51 -1.37
C GLU A 34 -5.65 6.70 -1.61
N PHE A 35 -5.03 6.77 -2.78
CA PHE A 35 -4.12 7.86 -3.14
C PHE A 35 -4.82 9.21 -3.28
N LEU A 36 -6.09 9.26 -3.66
CA LEU A 36 -6.83 10.50 -3.82
C LEU A 36 -7.47 10.96 -2.50
N GLU A 37 -7.86 10.01 -1.65
CA GLU A 37 -8.47 10.27 -0.33
C GLU A 37 -7.39 10.61 0.71
N ASN A 38 -6.24 9.91 0.68
CA ASN A 38 -5.16 10.08 1.64
C ASN A 38 -4.06 10.98 1.05
N ARG A 39 -4.06 12.24 1.49
CA ARG A 39 -3.09 13.26 1.09
C ARG A 39 -2.43 13.80 2.34
N LEU A 40 -1.11 13.96 2.34
CA LEU A 40 -0.45 14.66 3.42
C LEU A 40 -1.02 16.07 3.56
N GLN A 41 -1.72 16.31 4.66
CA GLN A 41 -2.28 17.60 5.03
C GLN A 41 -1.67 18.02 6.37
N VAL A 42 -1.07 19.20 6.38
CA VAL A 42 -0.42 19.76 7.55
C VAL A 42 -1.16 21.05 7.89
N VAL A 43 -1.65 21.13 9.12
CA VAL A 43 -2.35 22.30 9.66
C VAL A 43 -1.50 22.96 10.74
N LEU A 44 -1.78 24.22 11.01
CA LEU A 44 -1.24 24.92 12.17
C LEU A 44 -2.24 24.81 13.31
N ILE A 45 -1.79 24.26 14.43
CA ILE A 45 -2.56 24.21 15.68
C ILE A 45 -1.83 25.03 16.75
N PRO A 46 -2.54 25.53 17.78
CA PRO A 46 -1.88 26.14 18.93
C PRO A 46 -0.86 25.18 19.54
N ALA A 47 0.31 25.71 19.93
CA ALA A 47 1.32 24.92 20.62
C ALA A 47 0.76 24.40 21.96
N PRO A 48 0.93 23.10 22.30
CA PRO A 48 0.53 22.57 23.61
C PRO A 48 1.19 23.32 24.77
N GLU A 49 2.45 23.73 24.57
CA GLU A 49 3.24 24.55 25.49
C GLU A 49 3.67 25.84 24.77
N PRO A 50 2.86 26.92 24.83
CA PRO A 50 3.17 28.15 24.11
C PRO A 50 4.30 28.94 24.80
N MET A 51 5.36 29.28 24.05
CA MET A 51 6.47 30.12 24.54
C MET A 51 6.20 31.62 24.39
N TYR A 52 5.25 31.99 23.53
CA TYR A 52 4.83 33.36 23.28
C TYR A 52 3.38 33.39 22.78
N ALA A 53 2.74 34.56 22.82
CA ALA A 53 1.36 34.73 22.39
C ALA A 53 1.19 34.37 20.90
N GLY A 54 0.25 33.47 20.59
CA GLY A 54 0.02 33.00 19.23
C GLY A 54 1.05 31.99 18.71
N HIS A 55 1.82 31.33 19.59
CA HIS A 55 2.71 30.24 19.17
C HIS A 55 1.90 29.07 18.58
N MET A 56 2.16 28.75 17.31
CA MET A 56 1.52 27.67 16.56
C MET A 56 2.56 26.60 16.18
N VAL A 57 2.15 25.33 16.16
CA VAL A 57 2.96 24.20 15.68
C VAL A 57 2.28 23.54 14.49
N ARG A 58 3.09 22.87 13.65
CA ARG A 58 2.57 22.06 12.54
C ARG A 58 2.11 20.72 13.07
N ALA A 59 0.85 20.38 12.82
CA ALA A 59 0.31 19.06 13.07
C ALA A 59 -0.06 18.39 11.74
N VAL A 60 0.13 17.06 11.68
CA VAL A 60 -0.30 16.25 10.54
C VAL A 60 -1.77 15.89 10.73
N GLU A 61 -2.63 16.45 9.90
CA GLU A 61 -4.08 16.18 9.90
C GLU A 61 -4.43 14.95 9.07
N ASN A 62 -3.77 14.78 7.92
CA ASN A 62 -3.94 13.62 7.04
C ASN A 62 -2.58 13.14 6.54
N LYS A 63 -2.44 11.85 6.25
CA LYS A 63 -1.20 11.19 5.84
C LYS A 63 -1.33 10.67 4.41
N ASN A 64 -0.18 10.43 3.76
CA ASN A 64 -0.18 9.64 2.53
C ASN A 64 -0.41 8.16 2.88
N PRO A 65 -1.00 7.36 1.97
CA PRO A 65 -1.21 5.95 2.23
C PRO A 65 0.13 5.21 2.40
N ASP A 66 0.13 4.16 3.21
CA ASP A 66 1.37 3.53 3.68
C ASP A 66 2.17 2.88 2.56
N TRP A 67 1.50 2.23 1.60
CA TRP A 67 2.17 1.70 0.40
C TRP A 67 2.94 2.78 -0.36
N TYR A 68 2.38 4.00 -0.45
CA TYR A 68 3.05 5.10 -1.16
C TYR A 68 4.23 5.63 -0.36
N ARG A 69 4.12 5.66 0.98
CA ARG A 69 5.23 6.04 1.86
C ARG A 69 6.37 5.01 1.77
N ALA A 70 6.06 3.73 1.76
CA ALA A 70 7.02 2.65 1.56
C ALA A 70 7.73 2.80 0.20
N ALA A 71 6.95 2.90 -0.89
CA ALA A 71 7.47 3.13 -2.23
C ALA A 71 8.29 4.43 -2.34
N TYR A 72 7.95 5.48 -1.60
CA TYR A 72 8.75 6.70 -1.56
C TYR A 72 10.09 6.48 -0.85
N ASN A 73 10.07 5.79 0.29
CA ASN A 73 11.22 5.55 1.15
C ASN A 73 12.23 4.60 0.50
N ASP A 74 11.78 3.46 -0.01
CA ASP A 74 12.68 2.45 -0.59
C ASP A 74 13.40 2.99 -1.82
N TRP A 75 12.70 3.81 -2.60
CA TRP A 75 13.30 4.46 -3.76
C TRP A 75 14.27 5.58 -3.42
N SER A 76 14.05 6.30 -2.33
CA SER A 76 15.00 7.31 -1.86
C SER A 76 16.36 6.71 -1.51
N LYS A 77 16.37 5.47 -1.00
CA LYS A 77 17.58 4.73 -0.63
C LYS A 77 18.37 4.24 -1.85
N CYS A 78 17.70 3.75 -2.89
CA CYS A 78 18.36 3.10 -4.03
C CYS A 78 19.07 4.05 -5.01
N GLN A 79 18.68 5.33 -5.12
CA GLN A 79 19.22 6.22 -6.16
C GLN A 79 19.74 7.58 -5.65
N GLY A 80 19.85 7.77 -4.33
CA GLY A 80 20.38 9.00 -3.72
C GLY A 80 19.60 10.28 -4.07
N LYS A 81 18.46 10.17 -4.76
CA LYS A 81 17.58 11.26 -5.15
C LYS A 81 16.14 10.79 -5.03
N SER A 82 15.40 11.38 -4.09
CA SER A 82 13.96 11.19 -3.98
C SER A 82 13.25 11.73 -5.22
N ASN A 83 12.99 10.84 -6.18
CA ASN A 83 12.30 11.17 -7.42
C ASN A 83 10.91 10.55 -7.50
N CYS A 84 10.40 9.91 -6.44
CA CYS A 84 9.03 9.40 -6.43
C CYS A 84 8.03 10.57 -6.29
N LYS A 85 7.76 11.23 -7.42
CA LYS A 85 6.85 12.38 -7.47
C LYS A 85 5.41 11.89 -7.49
N ARG A 86 4.60 12.42 -6.56
CA ARG A 86 3.15 12.13 -6.44
C ARG A 86 2.41 12.25 -7.77
N THR A 87 2.68 13.30 -8.53
CA THR A 87 2.06 13.54 -9.85
C THR A 87 2.38 12.48 -10.90
N ARG A 88 3.59 11.89 -10.85
CA ARG A 88 3.99 10.81 -11.76
C ARG A 88 3.34 9.49 -11.34
N MET A 89 3.23 9.24 -10.04
CA MET A 89 2.51 8.08 -9.50
C MET A 89 1.03 8.12 -9.89
N HIS A 90 0.37 9.27 -9.73
CA HIS A 90 -1.03 9.46 -10.16
C HIS A 90 -1.22 9.13 -11.65
N ARG A 91 -0.36 9.68 -12.52
CA ARG A 91 -0.43 9.40 -13.97
C ARG A 91 -0.17 7.93 -14.31
N ALA A 92 0.63 7.23 -13.50
CA ALA A 92 0.89 5.82 -13.67
C ALA A 92 -0.32 4.99 -13.25
N LEU A 93 -0.94 5.29 -12.11
CA LEU A 93 -2.23 4.72 -11.69
C LEU A 93 -3.29 4.90 -12.79
N ASP A 94 -3.42 6.11 -13.37
CA ASP A 94 -4.33 6.36 -14.49
C ASP A 94 -4.09 5.45 -15.69
N ARG A 95 -2.82 5.17 -16.02
CA ARG A 95 -2.46 4.27 -17.13
C ARG A 95 -2.82 2.83 -16.78
N VAL A 96 -2.43 2.37 -15.60
CA VAL A 96 -2.69 1.00 -15.13
C VAL A 96 -4.20 0.75 -15.07
N CYS A 97 -4.99 1.62 -14.43
CA CYS A 97 -6.45 1.50 -14.39
C CYS A 97 -7.13 1.44 -15.76
N THR A 98 -6.47 1.96 -16.81
CA THR A 98 -7.00 1.99 -18.18
C THR A 98 -6.34 0.97 -19.10
N GLY A 99 -5.50 0.07 -18.58
CA GLY A 99 -4.79 -0.95 -19.37
C GLY A 99 -3.79 -0.36 -20.38
N ARG A 100 -3.33 0.88 -20.15
CA ARG A 100 -2.38 1.62 -21.01
C ARG A 100 -0.98 1.65 -20.43
N ASP A 101 -0.67 0.73 -19.52
CA ASP A 101 0.64 0.58 -18.94
C ASP A 101 1.65 -0.01 -19.96
N GLY A 102 2.94 0.19 -19.68
CA GLY A 102 4.01 -0.16 -20.61
C GLY A 102 5.07 -1.09 -20.02
N VAL A 103 5.91 -1.63 -20.91
CA VAL A 103 7.09 -2.43 -20.55
C VAL A 103 8.11 -1.56 -19.82
N PHE A 104 8.63 -2.06 -18.71
CA PHE A 104 9.74 -1.46 -17.98
C PHE A 104 11.04 -1.62 -18.78
N GLY A 105 11.36 -0.57 -19.54
CA GLY A 105 12.58 -0.46 -20.35
C GLY A 105 12.85 0.99 -20.77
N SER A 106 11.81 1.82 -20.74
CA SER A 106 11.95 3.28 -20.79
C SER A 106 11.72 3.89 -19.40
N TYR A 107 12.46 4.96 -19.09
CA TYR A 107 12.27 5.74 -17.86
C TYR A 107 10.81 6.20 -17.64
N ARG A 108 10.03 6.29 -18.73
CA ARG A 108 8.61 6.65 -18.72
C ARG A 108 7.73 5.67 -17.95
N PHE A 109 7.99 4.37 -18.02
CA PHE A 109 7.15 3.31 -17.42
C PHE A 109 7.69 2.78 -16.10
N ARG A 110 8.66 3.49 -15.50
CA ARG A 110 9.20 3.13 -14.19
C ARG A 110 8.12 3.03 -13.11
N TYR A 111 7.22 4.01 -13.05
CA TYR A 111 6.16 4.02 -12.04
C TYR A 111 5.12 2.93 -12.25
N ASP A 112 4.88 2.54 -13.51
CA ASP A 112 3.96 1.45 -13.85
C ASP A 112 4.48 0.13 -13.26
N SER A 113 5.80 -0.11 -13.37
CA SER A 113 6.46 -1.28 -12.77
C SER A 113 6.36 -1.31 -11.26
N ILE A 114 6.58 -0.17 -10.59
CA ILE A 114 6.46 -0.05 -9.12
C ILE A 114 5.04 -0.38 -8.68
N LEU A 115 4.04 0.18 -9.37
CA LEU A 115 2.65 -0.10 -9.06
C LEU A 115 2.33 -1.58 -9.26
N ARG A 116 2.85 -2.20 -10.33
CA ARG A 116 2.64 -3.63 -10.58
C ARG A 116 3.25 -4.53 -9.51
N GLU A 117 4.42 -4.16 -9.01
CA GLU A 117 5.05 -4.83 -7.87
C GLU A 117 4.16 -4.73 -6.63
N ILE A 118 3.75 -3.51 -6.25
CA ILE A 118 2.87 -3.28 -5.09
C ILE A 118 1.54 -4.03 -5.21
N MET A 119 0.91 -4.00 -6.39
CA MET A 119 -0.34 -4.72 -6.64
C MET A 119 -0.13 -6.23 -6.55
N GLN A 120 0.98 -6.74 -7.07
CA GLN A 120 1.31 -8.16 -7.00
C GLN A 120 1.48 -8.59 -5.53
N ASP A 121 2.26 -7.85 -4.74
CA ASP A 121 2.47 -8.15 -3.32
C ASP A 121 1.15 -8.16 -2.57
N ARG A 122 0.32 -7.12 -2.74
CA ARG A 122 -1.02 -7.04 -2.12
C ARG A 122 -1.94 -8.20 -2.50
N LEU A 123 -1.97 -8.58 -3.78
CA LEU A 123 -2.83 -9.66 -4.26
C LEU A 123 -2.33 -11.05 -3.85
N MET A 124 -1.04 -11.21 -3.57
CA MET A 124 -0.44 -12.48 -3.15
C MET A 124 -0.40 -12.65 -1.63
N GLU A 125 -0.20 -11.57 -0.87
CA GLU A 125 -0.01 -11.61 0.59
C GLU A 125 -1.25 -11.15 1.36
N GLY A 126 -2.18 -10.46 0.70
CA GLY A 126 -3.26 -9.75 1.37
C GLY A 126 -2.77 -8.43 1.94
N TYR A 127 -3.70 -7.56 2.33
CA TYR A 127 -3.36 -6.24 2.85
C TYR A 127 -4.49 -5.62 3.68
N GLN A 128 -4.14 -4.63 4.48
CA GLN A 128 -5.13 -3.81 5.19
C GLN A 128 -5.45 -2.56 4.35
N SER A 129 -6.73 -2.35 4.04
CA SER A 129 -7.24 -1.11 3.43
C SER A 129 -8.38 -0.54 4.25
N LEU A 130 -8.24 0.73 4.67
CA LEU A 130 -9.26 1.49 5.41
C LEU A 130 -10.00 0.64 6.47
N GLU A 131 -9.23 -0.02 7.34
CA GLU A 131 -9.70 -0.87 8.46
C GLU A 131 -10.18 -2.29 8.07
N LEU A 132 -10.31 -2.60 6.79
CA LEU A 132 -10.65 -3.94 6.31
C LEU A 132 -9.39 -4.72 5.91
N TRP A 133 -9.28 -5.96 6.39
CA TRP A 133 -8.32 -6.92 5.86
C TRP A 133 -8.86 -7.52 4.55
N VAL A 134 -8.06 -7.41 3.50
CA VAL A 134 -8.32 -8.03 2.19
C VAL A 134 -7.41 -9.25 2.07
N PRO A 135 -7.95 -10.47 1.97
CA PRO A 135 -7.12 -11.66 1.85
C PRO A 135 -6.45 -11.77 0.46
N PRO A 136 -5.42 -12.61 0.32
CA PRO A 136 -4.85 -12.98 -0.97
C PRO A 136 -5.90 -13.45 -1.98
N SER A 137 -5.68 -13.15 -3.26
CA SER A 137 -6.52 -13.66 -4.34
C SER A 137 -6.06 -15.04 -4.77
N ASN A 138 -6.88 -16.07 -4.52
CA ASN A 138 -6.61 -17.45 -4.93
C ASN A 138 -6.36 -17.58 -6.45
N THR A 139 -7.10 -16.83 -7.28
CA THR A 139 -6.88 -16.81 -8.73
C THR A 139 -5.48 -16.30 -9.10
N VAL A 140 -4.99 -15.29 -8.38
CA VAL A 140 -3.65 -14.73 -8.59
C VAL A 140 -2.59 -15.71 -8.07
N LEU A 141 -2.80 -16.31 -6.89
CA LEU A 141 -1.91 -17.32 -6.32
C LEU A 141 -1.73 -18.53 -7.25
N GLU A 142 -2.82 -19.09 -7.77
CA GLU A 142 -2.80 -20.21 -8.73
C GLU A 142 -1.99 -19.86 -9.98
N TYR A 143 -2.18 -18.66 -10.52
CA TYR A 143 -1.46 -18.20 -11.70
C TYR A 143 0.06 -18.12 -11.46
N PHE A 144 0.48 -17.67 -10.27
CA PHE A 144 1.88 -17.60 -9.88
C PHE A 144 2.43 -18.90 -9.28
N GLY A 145 1.62 -19.96 -9.21
CA GLY A 145 2.02 -21.27 -8.70
C GLY A 145 2.31 -21.29 -7.19
N GLN A 146 1.63 -20.44 -6.43
CA GLN A 146 1.68 -20.42 -4.97
C GLN A 146 0.60 -21.33 -4.37
N ASP A 147 0.83 -21.79 -3.14
CA ASP A 147 -0.16 -22.56 -2.40
C ASP A 147 -1.40 -21.70 -2.11
N LEU A 148 -2.58 -22.32 -2.26
CA LEU A 148 -3.86 -21.66 -1.98
C LEU A 148 -3.98 -21.33 -0.49
N VAL A 149 -4.48 -20.14 -0.19
CA VAL A 149 -4.82 -19.77 1.17
C VAL A 149 -6.25 -20.21 1.44
N ASP A 150 -6.42 -21.02 2.49
CA ASP A 150 -7.74 -21.39 2.98
C ASP A 150 -8.32 -20.20 3.76
N PRO A 151 -9.34 -19.50 3.23
CA PRO A 151 -9.90 -18.32 3.89
C PRO A 151 -10.60 -18.68 5.21
N CYS A 152 -10.95 -19.96 5.42
CA CYS A 152 -11.58 -20.43 6.65
C CYS A 152 -10.58 -20.82 7.74
N ARG A 153 -9.28 -20.82 7.43
CA ARG A 153 -8.23 -20.95 8.43
C ARG A 153 -7.94 -19.59 9.08
N GLU A 154 -9.03 -18.93 9.51
CA GLU A 154 -9.00 -18.04 10.65
C GLU A 154 -8.53 -18.88 11.82
N GLU A 155 -7.21 -19.02 11.98
CA GLU A 155 -6.68 -18.79 13.31
C GLU A 155 -7.21 -17.41 13.66
N VAL A 156 -8.30 -17.42 14.42
CA VAL A 156 -8.78 -16.32 15.23
C VAL A 156 -7.52 -15.74 15.84
N PHE A 157 -6.96 -14.72 15.19
CA PHE A 157 -5.93 -13.90 15.78
C PHE A 157 -6.59 -13.47 17.07
N GLY A 158 -6.12 -14.02 18.18
CA GLY A 158 -6.56 -13.70 19.52
C GLY A 158 -6.26 -12.23 19.73
N TRP A 159 -7.15 -11.38 19.22
CA TRP A 159 -7.23 -9.98 19.57
C TRP A 159 -7.69 -9.99 21.03
N TYR A 160 -6.70 -10.03 21.91
CA TYR A 160 -6.79 -9.75 23.33
C TYR A 160 -7.54 -10.78 24.19
N ASP A 161 -6.81 -11.79 24.65
CA ASP A 161 -6.79 -11.98 26.11
C ASP A 161 -5.97 -10.81 26.68
N LEU A 162 -6.66 -9.67 26.87
CA LEU A 162 -6.23 -8.71 27.88
C LEU A 162 -6.37 -9.45 29.20
N ASP A 163 -5.35 -10.23 29.56
CA ASP A 163 -5.14 -10.64 30.94
C ASP A 163 -4.96 -9.34 31.75
N GLU A 164 -6.10 -8.88 32.26
CA GLU A 164 -6.41 -8.39 33.60
C GLU A 164 -5.29 -8.48 34.66
N ASN A 165 -4.08 -7.98 34.36
CA ASN A 165 -3.12 -7.57 35.38
C ASN A 165 -3.00 -6.05 35.35
N PHE A 166 -4.13 -5.39 35.61
CA PHE A 166 -4.13 -4.01 36.07
C PHE A 166 -3.88 -4.06 37.58
N ASP A 167 -2.59 -4.06 37.96
CA ASP A 167 -2.21 -3.85 39.35
C ASP A 167 -2.82 -2.52 39.81
N GLU A 168 -3.74 -2.59 40.78
CA GLU A 168 -4.28 -1.42 41.45
C GLU A 168 -3.13 -0.61 42.07
N PRO A 169 -3.04 0.72 41.85
CA PRO A 169 -2.03 1.51 42.52
C PRO A 169 -2.32 1.53 44.02
N ASP A 170 -1.39 0.97 44.80
CA ASP A 170 -1.38 1.01 46.25
C ASP A 170 -1.69 2.42 46.77
N ASN A 171 -2.70 2.46 47.66
CA ASN A 171 -3.07 3.61 48.47
C ASN A 171 -1.84 4.33 49.03
N VAL A 172 -1.59 5.56 48.58
CA VAL A 172 -0.65 6.48 49.23
C VAL A 172 -1.39 7.14 50.40
N PRO A 173 -0.99 6.89 51.66
CA PRO A 173 -1.60 7.58 52.80
C PRO A 173 -1.20 9.06 52.81
N PHE A 174 -2.18 9.91 53.13
CA PHE A 174 -2.06 11.36 53.34
C PHE A 174 -1.19 11.72 54.54
#